data_AF-A0A3D4QNJ0-F1
#
_entry.id   AF-A0A3D4QNJ0-F1
#
_cell.length_a   1.000
_cell.length_b   1.000
_cell.length_c   1.000
_cell.angle_alpha   90.00
_cell.angle_beta   90.00
_cell.angle_gamma   90.00
#
_symmetry.space_group_name_H-M   'P 1'
#
loop_
_entity.id
_entity.type
_entity.pdbx_description
1 polymer ?
#
loop_
_entity_poly.entity_id
_entity_poly.type
_entity_poly.pdbx_seq_one_letter_code
_entity_poly.pdbx_strand_id
1 'polypeptide(L)'
;MIAEIYYTLLELGHRKIAFLSAPLEKISYSRKRRLSGVQDALKSDAKLYVYDSKNEAELDDKSYELELGHDLTTRILQEEPGITALIAANDMIAFGVYKVLREKNIRIPEDVSVCGFDNLQLSELMLPSLTTVDHLTHWRCGLAIDILDNKISNRLSTPLRVNYEPQLIVRNSTGRAR
;
A
#
# COMPACT_ATOMS: atom_id res chain seq x y z
N MET A 1 -5.33 -9.72 -6.61
CA MET A 1 -4.06 -9.15 -6.13
C MET A 1 -4.20 -7.75 -5.52
N ILE A 2 -4.00 -6.62 -6.22
CA ILE A 2 -4.28 -5.30 -5.58
C ILE A 2 -5.78 -5.16 -5.21
N ALA A 3 -6.64 -5.80 -6.00
CA ALA A 3 -8.04 -6.01 -5.69
C ALA A 3 -8.28 -6.87 -4.42
N GLU A 4 -7.37 -7.78 -4.04
CA GLU A 4 -7.57 -8.68 -2.89
C GLU A 4 -7.47 -7.97 -1.56
N ILE A 5 -6.58 -6.97 -1.42
CA ILE A 5 -6.57 -6.10 -0.23
C ILE A 5 -7.96 -5.49 -0.04
N TYR A 6 -8.52 -4.96 -1.13
CA TYR A 6 -9.82 -4.32 -1.06
C TYR A 6 -10.94 -5.33 -0.77
N TYR A 7 -10.96 -6.48 -1.44
CA TYR A 7 -11.93 -7.55 -1.15
C TYR A 7 -11.86 -8.01 0.31
N THR A 8 -10.66 -8.21 0.84
CA THR A 8 -10.45 -8.56 2.25
C THR A 8 -11.07 -7.52 3.17
N LEU A 9 -10.85 -6.22 2.90
CA LEU A 9 -11.46 -5.15 3.70
C LEU A 9 -12.99 -5.13 3.57
N LEU A 10 -13.55 -5.38 2.38
CA LEU A 10 -15.00 -5.49 2.19
C LEU A 10 -15.61 -6.67 2.96
N GLU A 11 -14.94 -7.83 2.94
CA GLU A 11 -15.33 -9.05 3.68
C GLU A 11 -15.29 -8.81 5.20
N LEU A 12 -14.33 -8.01 5.66
CA LEU A 12 -14.24 -7.54 7.05
C LEU A 12 -15.32 -6.49 7.41
N GLY A 13 -16.16 -6.07 6.46
CA GLY A 13 -17.28 -5.16 6.68
C GLY A 13 -16.96 -3.69 6.45
N HIS A 14 -15.75 -3.34 5.99
CA HIS A 14 -15.40 -1.96 5.70
C HIS A 14 -16.19 -1.43 4.50
N ARG A 15 -16.73 -0.21 4.62
CA ARG A 15 -17.48 0.47 3.54
C ARG A 15 -17.05 1.91 3.29
N LYS A 16 -16.33 2.53 4.23
CA LYS A 16 -15.72 3.86 4.09
C LYS A 16 -14.21 3.71 4.18
N ILE A 17 -13.56 3.71 3.03
CA ILE A 17 -12.16 3.35 2.88
C ILE A 17 -11.43 4.50 2.19
N ALA A 18 -10.23 4.86 2.66
CA ALA A 18 -9.41 5.88 2.01
C ALA A 18 -8.14 5.27 1.44
N PHE A 19 -7.72 5.74 0.28
CA PHE A 19 -6.44 5.42 -0.35
C PHE A 19 -5.52 6.64 -0.25
N LEU A 20 -4.31 6.45 0.28
CA LEU A 20 -3.33 7.51 0.54
C LEU A 20 -2.10 7.31 -0.34
N SER A 21 -1.66 8.34 -1.06
CA SER A 21 -0.54 8.20 -1.99
C SER A 21 0.30 9.47 -2.11
N ALA A 22 1.57 9.32 -2.46
CA ALA A 22 2.31 10.38 -3.14
C ALA A 22 1.68 10.67 -4.52
N PRO A 23 2.09 11.75 -5.24
CA PRO A 23 1.36 12.21 -6.41
C PRO A 23 1.10 11.10 -7.42
N LEU A 24 -0.17 10.95 -7.80
CA LEU A 24 -0.58 9.86 -8.68
C LEU A 24 -0.18 10.14 -10.13
N GLU A 25 -0.12 11.39 -10.56
CA GLU A 25 -0.04 11.76 -11.98
C GLU A 25 1.37 11.88 -12.58
N LYS A 26 2.43 11.99 -11.75
CA LYS A 26 3.76 12.42 -12.20
C LYS A 26 4.73 11.29 -12.57
N ILE A 27 5.10 10.40 -11.65
CA ILE A 27 6.28 9.53 -11.84
C ILE A 27 5.99 8.03 -11.83
N SER A 28 5.08 7.53 -11.00
CA SER A 28 4.99 6.08 -10.76
C SER A 28 3.75 5.41 -11.35
N TYR A 29 3.97 4.64 -12.42
CA TYR A 29 2.94 3.74 -12.98
C TYR A 29 2.42 2.73 -11.95
N SER A 30 3.26 2.33 -10.99
CA SER A 30 2.90 1.41 -9.91
C SER A 30 1.83 2.00 -8.99
N ARG A 31 1.92 3.29 -8.62
CA ARG A 31 0.92 3.95 -7.76
C ARG A 31 -0.46 4.00 -8.44
N LYS A 32 -0.50 4.41 -9.72
CA LYS A 32 -1.74 4.39 -10.52
C LYS A 32 -2.33 3.00 -10.64
N ARG A 33 -1.51 1.97 -10.87
CA ARG A 33 -1.97 0.58 -10.92
C ARG A 33 -2.48 0.08 -9.58
N ARG A 34 -1.87 0.51 -8.47
CA ARG A 34 -2.37 0.20 -7.13
C ARG A 34 -3.77 0.78 -6.96
N LEU A 35 -3.95 2.07 -7.24
CA LEU A 35 -5.26 2.71 -7.19
C LEU A 35 -6.27 2.03 -8.13
N SER A 36 -5.89 1.78 -9.39
CA SER A 36 -6.80 1.16 -10.36
C SER A 36 -7.25 -0.23 -9.91
N GLY A 37 -6.36 -1.03 -9.33
CA GLY A 37 -6.73 -2.34 -8.79
C GLY A 37 -7.71 -2.26 -7.61
N VAL A 38 -7.60 -1.24 -6.76
CA VAL A 38 -8.58 -0.97 -5.70
C VAL A 38 -9.91 -0.49 -6.31
N GLN A 39 -9.86 0.36 -7.33
CA GLN A 39 -11.03 0.86 -8.04
C GLN A 39 -11.76 -0.23 -8.83
N ASP A 40 -11.04 -1.15 -9.47
CA ASP A 40 -11.64 -2.27 -10.22
C ASP A 40 -12.38 -3.24 -9.29
N ALA A 41 -11.94 -3.31 -8.03
CA ALA A 41 -12.60 -4.08 -6.98
C ALA A 41 -13.88 -3.39 -6.45
N LEU A 42 -14.05 -2.08 -6.68
CA LEU A 42 -15.31 -1.37 -6.42
C LEU A 42 -16.35 -1.78 -7.49
N LYS A 43 -17.09 -2.84 -7.19
CA LYS A 43 -18.32 -3.19 -7.93
C LYS A 43 -19.60 -3.05 -7.08
N SER A 44 -19.52 -2.62 -5.82
CA SER A 44 -20.64 -2.54 -4.87
C SER A 44 -20.46 -1.50 -3.75
N ASP A 45 -21.58 -1.00 -3.20
CA ASP A 45 -21.94 -0.40 -1.87
C ASP A 45 -20.92 0.28 -0.93
N ALA A 46 -19.65 0.40 -1.31
CA ALA A 46 -18.60 1.01 -0.53
C ALA A 46 -18.08 2.28 -1.22
N LYS A 47 -17.66 3.24 -0.43
CA LYS A 47 -17.09 4.51 -0.89
C LYS A 47 -15.57 4.48 -0.68
N LEU A 48 -14.85 4.67 -1.78
CA LEU A 48 -13.40 4.90 -1.77
C LEU A 48 -13.12 6.39 -1.86
N TYR A 49 -12.37 6.91 -0.91
CA TYR A 49 -11.82 8.26 -0.94
C TYR A 49 -10.37 8.19 -1.38
N VAL A 50 -9.93 9.11 -2.24
CA VAL A 50 -8.55 9.13 -2.74
C VAL A 50 -7.89 10.43 -2.31
N TYR A 51 -6.77 10.28 -1.60
CA TYR A 51 -5.96 11.37 -1.10
C TYR A 51 -4.54 11.21 -1.65
N ASP A 52 -4.10 12.16 -2.47
CA ASP A 52 -2.72 12.23 -2.91
C ASP A 52 -2.07 13.58 -2.62
N SER A 53 -0.74 13.57 -2.56
CA SER A 53 0.04 14.80 -2.47
C SER A 53 0.06 15.54 -3.81
N LYS A 54 0.19 16.87 -3.76
CA LYS A 54 0.46 17.70 -4.94
C LYS A 54 1.94 17.80 -5.30
N ASN A 55 2.80 17.62 -4.28
CA ASN A 55 4.24 17.80 -4.39
C ASN A 55 4.93 16.44 -4.37
N GLU A 56 5.99 16.28 -5.16
CA GLU A 56 6.80 15.06 -5.16
C GLU A 56 8.17 15.41 -4.60
N ALA A 57 8.57 14.75 -3.51
CA ALA A 57 9.89 14.96 -2.89
C ALA A 57 10.54 13.65 -2.42
N GLU A 58 10.01 12.48 -2.80
CA GLU A 58 10.53 11.16 -2.40
C GLU A 58 12.02 10.96 -2.74
N LEU A 59 12.51 11.58 -3.81
CA LEU A 59 13.89 11.43 -4.28
C LEU A 59 14.88 12.29 -3.49
N ASP A 60 14.41 13.36 -2.88
CA ASP A 60 15.23 14.36 -2.20
C ASP A 60 15.15 14.24 -0.68
N ASP A 61 14.09 13.61 -0.16
CA ASP A 61 13.84 13.49 1.27
C ASP A 61 13.32 12.09 1.66
N LYS A 62 14.13 11.39 2.48
CA LYS A 62 13.82 10.04 2.96
C LYS A 62 12.67 10.01 3.98
N SER A 63 12.31 11.13 4.61
CA SER A 63 11.14 11.18 5.52
C SER A 63 9.86 11.63 4.84
N TYR A 64 9.91 12.06 3.57
CA TYR A 64 8.76 12.60 2.86
C TYR A 64 7.53 11.68 2.91
N GLU A 65 7.69 10.38 2.66
CA GLU A 65 6.57 9.43 2.64
C GLU A 65 5.95 9.23 4.02
N LEU A 66 6.77 9.26 5.07
CA LEU A 66 6.32 9.17 6.46
C LEU A 66 5.51 10.41 6.85
N GLU A 67 6.03 11.60 6.52
CA GLU A 67 5.36 12.88 6.76
C GLU A 67 4.07 13.00 5.95
N LEU A 68 4.10 12.53 4.71
CA LEU A 68 2.92 12.48 3.86
C LEU A 68 1.83 11.60 4.46
N GLY A 69 2.18 10.39 4.93
CA GLY A 69 1.24 9.51 5.61
C GLY A 69 0.61 10.18 6.83
N HIS A 70 1.42 10.94 7.58
CA HIS A 70 0.94 11.71 8.72
C HIS A 70 -0.05 12.82 8.30
N ASP A 71 0.32 13.66 7.34
CA ASP A 71 -0.48 14.82 6.95
C ASP A 71 -1.79 14.41 6.28
N LEU A 72 -1.74 13.43 5.36
CA LEU A 72 -2.93 12.91 4.70
C LEU A 72 -3.87 12.24 5.71
N THR A 73 -3.35 11.46 6.66
CA THR A 73 -4.21 10.83 7.69
C THR A 73 -4.89 11.87 8.57
N THR A 74 -4.16 12.91 8.97
CA THR A 74 -4.73 14.01 9.77
C THR A 74 -5.88 14.68 9.03
N ARG A 75 -5.71 14.95 7.74
CA ARG A 75 -6.74 15.53 6.88
C ARG A 75 -7.94 14.59 6.70
N ILE A 76 -7.70 13.30 6.43
CA ILE A 76 -8.76 12.29 6.27
C ILE A 76 -9.63 12.20 7.52
N LEU A 77 -9.03 12.14 8.70
CA LEU A 77 -9.79 12.04 9.95
C LEU A 77 -10.64 13.28 10.24
N GLN A 78 -10.27 14.44 9.69
CA GLN A 78 -11.04 15.69 9.79
C GLN A 78 -12.18 15.73 8.77
N GLU A 79 -11.91 15.39 7.51
CA GLU A 79 -12.88 15.45 6.42
C GLU A 79 -13.88 14.27 6.47
N GLU A 80 -13.43 13.09 6.92
CA GLU A 80 -14.16 11.82 6.85
C GLU A 80 -14.18 11.08 8.21
N PRO A 81 -14.89 11.59 9.24
CA PRO A 81 -14.89 11.04 10.60
C PRO A 81 -15.43 9.60 10.73
N GLY A 82 -16.05 9.07 9.67
CA GLY A 82 -16.56 7.70 9.60
C GLY A 82 -15.64 6.72 8.88
N ILE A 83 -14.40 7.09 8.55
CA ILE A 83 -13.46 6.19 7.91
C ILE A 83 -13.16 4.98 8.82
N THR A 84 -13.09 3.79 8.24
CA THR A 84 -12.78 2.56 9.00
C THR A 84 -11.62 1.77 8.42
N ALA A 85 -11.13 2.09 7.23
CA ALA A 85 -9.90 1.53 6.71
C ALA A 85 -9.08 2.53 5.87
N LEU A 86 -7.76 2.45 5.98
CA LEU A 86 -6.79 3.26 5.27
C LEU A 86 -5.85 2.34 4.47
N ILE A 87 -5.81 2.53 3.16
CA ILE A 87 -4.93 1.84 2.23
C ILE A 87 -3.82 2.82 1.83
N ALA A 88 -2.64 2.67 2.42
CA ALA A 88 -1.47 3.44 2.01
C ALA A 88 -0.89 2.86 0.72
N ALA A 89 -0.40 3.72 -0.18
CA ALA A 89 0.17 3.29 -1.46
C ALA A 89 1.48 2.51 -1.29
N ASN A 90 2.15 2.62 -0.13
CA ASN A 90 3.26 1.77 0.30
C ASN A 90 3.37 1.74 1.83
N ASP A 91 4.29 0.91 2.33
CA ASP A 91 4.53 0.71 3.77
C ASP A 91 5.07 1.97 4.46
N MET A 92 5.89 2.79 3.80
CA MET A 92 6.42 4.04 4.40
C MET A 92 5.31 5.05 4.71
N ILE A 93 4.36 5.25 3.79
CA ILE A 93 3.16 6.06 4.03
C ILE A 93 2.32 5.43 5.16
N ALA A 94 2.18 4.10 5.19
CA ALA A 94 1.47 3.41 6.27
C ALA A 94 2.11 3.67 7.65
N PHE A 95 3.43 3.75 7.75
CA PHE A 95 4.09 4.08 9.02
C PHE A 95 3.75 5.50 9.48
N GLY A 96 3.56 6.45 8.55
CA GLY A 96 3.05 7.78 8.84
C GLY A 96 1.62 7.76 9.38
N VAL A 97 0.76 6.90 8.80
CA VAL A 97 -0.61 6.65 9.30
C VAL A 97 -0.59 6.19 10.76
N TYR A 98 0.25 5.19 11.07
CA TYR A 98 0.38 4.65 12.43
C TYR A 98 0.72 5.73 13.46
N LYS A 99 1.63 6.64 13.09
CA LYS A 99 2.04 7.75 13.97
C LYS A 99 0.82 8.59 14.37
N VAL A 100 -0.01 8.99 13.41
CA VAL A 100 -1.20 9.82 13.66
C VAL A 100 -2.27 9.08 14.46
N LEU A 101 -2.54 7.82 14.09
CA LEU A 101 -3.55 7.03 14.80
C LEU A 101 -3.16 6.86 16.27
N ARG A 102 -1.88 6.59 16.54
CA ARG A 102 -1.34 6.54 17.91
C ARG A 102 -1.46 7.87 18.64
N GLU A 103 -1.06 8.98 18.02
CA GLU A 103 -1.16 10.32 18.62
C GLU A 103 -2.61 10.72 18.97
N LYS A 104 -3.57 10.24 18.18
CA LYS A 104 -5.01 10.47 18.40
C LYS A 104 -5.69 9.40 19.25
N ASN A 105 -4.94 8.44 19.80
CA ASN A 105 -5.46 7.29 20.54
C ASN A 105 -6.53 6.48 19.77
N ILE A 106 -6.39 6.41 18.45
CA ILE A 106 -7.22 5.57 17.57
C ILE A 106 -6.52 4.21 17.45
N ARG A 107 -7.24 3.13 17.78
CA ARG A 107 -6.66 1.78 17.82
C ARG A 107 -6.67 1.13 16.45
N ILE A 108 -5.62 0.37 16.19
CA ILE A 108 -5.47 -0.46 14.99
C ILE A 108 -5.48 -1.92 15.48
N PRO A 109 -6.33 -2.81 14.93
CA PRO A 109 -7.32 -2.56 13.87
C PRO A 109 -8.72 -2.17 14.38
N GLU A 110 -8.93 -2.06 15.69
CA GLU A 110 -10.27 -2.02 16.29
C GLU A 110 -11.10 -0.78 15.88
N ASP A 111 -10.46 0.36 15.71
CA ASP A 111 -11.14 1.59 15.28
C ASP A 111 -10.92 1.84 13.79
N VAL A 112 -9.70 1.59 13.29
CA VAL A 112 -9.32 1.77 11.88
C VAL A 112 -8.35 0.67 11.44
N SER A 113 -8.69 -0.05 10.37
CA SER A 113 -7.78 -0.96 9.67
C SER A 113 -6.76 -0.18 8.83
N VAL A 114 -5.51 -0.64 8.78
CA VAL A 114 -4.45 -0.04 7.96
C VAL A 114 -3.78 -1.12 7.13
N CYS A 115 -3.53 -0.87 5.85
CA CYS A 115 -2.72 -1.74 5.00
C CYS A 115 -1.79 -0.95 4.07
N GLY A 116 -0.69 -1.58 3.64
CA GLY A 116 0.32 -1.00 2.76
C GLY A 116 0.67 -1.88 1.56
N PHE A 117 1.81 -1.56 0.94
CA PHE A 117 2.43 -2.32 -0.14
C PHE A 117 3.94 -2.26 0.04
N ASP A 118 4.66 -3.32 -0.34
CA ASP A 118 6.12 -3.49 -0.40
C ASP A 118 6.69 -4.52 0.59
N ASN A 119 5.93 -4.92 1.62
CA ASN A 119 6.34 -5.89 2.63
C ASN A 119 7.75 -5.61 3.19
N LEU A 120 7.98 -4.36 3.60
CA LEU A 120 9.24 -3.98 4.24
C LEU A 120 9.43 -4.78 5.53
N GLN A 121 10.68 -5.06 5.92
CA GLN A 121 10.98 -5.76 7.17
C GLN A 121 10.39 -5.04 8.39
N LEU A 122 10.37 -3.70 8.37
CA LEU A 122 9.78 -2.90 9.43
C LEU A 122 8.26 -3.16 9.58
N SER A 123 7.57 -3.56 8.52
CA SER A 123 6.13 -3.86 8.53
C SER A 123 5.76 -4.98 9.49
N GLU A 124 6.64 -5.97 9.69
CA GLU A 124 6.46 -7.03 10.68
C GLU A 124 6.70 -6.55 12.12
N LEU A 125 7.55 -5.54 12.30
CA LEU A 125 7.93 -5.00 13.60
C LEU A 125 6.99 -3.90 14.12
N MET A 126 6.07 -3.41 13.27
CA MET A 126 5.03 -2.48 13.69
C MET A 126 4.11 -3.10 14.75
N LEU A 127 3.49 -2.26 15.57
CA LEU A 127 2.53 -2.68 16.60
C LEU A 127 1.20 -1.95 16.40
N PRO A 128 0.14 -2.65 15.93
CA PRO A 128 0.14 -4.03 15.41
C PRO A 128 0.97 -4.19 14.12
N SER A 129 1.30 -5.42 13.75
CA SER A 129 2.08 -5.70 12.53
C SER A 129 1.24 -5.40 11.27
N LEU A 130 1.88 -4.80 10.26
CA LEU A 130 1.21 -4.23 9.09
C LEU A 130 0.85 -5.30 8.04
N THR A 131 -0.44 -5.39 7.70
CA THR A 131 -0.95 -6.10 6.52
C THR A 131 -0.49 -5.37 5.26
N THR A 132 0.15 -6.08 4.33
CA THR A 132 0.82 -5.47 3.17
C THR A 132 0.89 -6.44 1.99
N VAL A 133 1.39 -5.99 0.84
CA VAL A 133 1.62 -6.82 -0.36
C VAL A 133 3.10 -7.03 -0.58
N ASP A 134 3.52 -8.28 -0.64
CA ASP A 134 4.86 -8.67 -1.08
C ASP A 134 4.90 -8.72 -2.62
N HIS A 135 5.85 -8.01 -3.21
CA HIS A 135 6.09 -8.00 -4.64
C HIS A 135 7.13 -9.05 -5.09
N LEU A 136 7.49 -9.99 -4.22
CA LEU A 136 8.52 -11.01 -4.40
C LEU A 136 9.87 -10.39 -4.80
N THR A 137 10.20 -9.23 -4.21
CA THR A 137 11.34 -8.40 -4.63
C THR A 137 12.65 -9.17 -4.62
N HIS A 138 12.91 -9.97 -3.57
CA HIS A 138 14.12 -10.79 -3.49
C HIS A 138 14.23 -11.78 -4.66
N TRP A 139 13.17 -12.55 -4.92
CA TRP A 139 13.13 -13.50 -6.03
C TRP A 139 13.26 -12.80 -7.39
N ARG A 140 12.58 -11.65 -7.58
CA ARG A 140 12.66 -10.87 -8.81
C ARG A 140 14.05 -10.29 -9.06
N CYS A 141 14.75 -9.85 -8.02
CA CYS A 141 16.13 -9.39 -8.14
C CYS A 141 17.06 -10.51 -8.57
N GLY A 142 16.96 -11.69 -7.95
CA GLY A 142 17.72 -12.87 -8.36
C GLY A 142 17.47 -13.24 -9.83
N LEU A 143 16.19 -13.31 -10.21
CA LEU A 143 15.81 -13.61 -11.59
C LEU A 143 16.29 -12.54 -12.59
N ALA A 144 16.27 -11.26 -12.21
CA ALA A 144 16.79 -10.19 -13.06
C ALA A 144 18.30 -10.35 -13.31
N ILE A 145 19.07 -10.76 -12.29
CA ILE A 145 20.49 -11.07 -12.42
C ILE A 145 20.69 -12.29 -13.33
N ASP A 146 19.92 -13.36 -13.14
CA ASP A 146 20.00 -14.56 -13.97
C ASP A 146 19.70 -14.27 -15.45
N ILE A 147 18.69 -13.43 -15.72
CA ILE A 147 18.35 -13.01 -17.09
C ILE A 147 19.49 -12.20 -17.69
N LEU A 148 20.10 -11.29 -16.92
CA LEU A 148 21.22 -10.47 -17.39
C LEU A 148 22.46 -11.33 -17.68
N ASP A 149 22.81 -12.27 -16.81
CA ASP A 149 23.94 -13.19 -16.99
C ASP A 149 23.77 -14.07 -18.24
N ASN A 150 22.58 -14.65 -18.41
CA ASN A 150 22.29 -15.46 -19.59
C ASN A 150 22.31 -14.62 -20.88
N LYS A 151 21.92 -13.34 -20.84
CA LYS A 151 21.99 -12.44 -21.98
C LYS A 151 23.43 -12.10 -22.35
N ILE A 152 24.27 -11.77 -21.37
CA ILE A 152 25.70 -11.46 -21.58
C ILE A 152 26.46 -12.70 -22.09
N SER A 153 26.09 -13.87 -21.59
CA SER A 153 26.66 -15.16 -22.01
C SER A 153 26.13 -15.67 -23.37
N ASN A 154 25.32 -14.89 -24.10
CA ASN A 154 24.65 -15.29 -25.34
C ASN A 154 23.82 -16.60 -25.23
N ARG A 155 23.32 -16.92 -24.04
CA ARG A 155 22.47 -18.10 -23.76
C ARG A 155 20.99 -17.82 -23.99
N LEU A 156 20.59 -16.56 -24.15
CA LEU A 156 19.23 -16.15 -24.47
C LEU A 156 19.17 -15.54 -25.87
N SER A 157 18.42 -16.18 -26.77
CA SER A 157 18.20 -15.70 -28.15
C SER A 157 16.94 -14.84 -28.30
N THR A 158 16.04 -14.84 -27.31
CA THR A 158 14.77 -14.09 -27.34
C THR A 158 14.51 -13.33 -26.05
N PRO A 159 13.80 -12.18 -26.09
CA PRO A 159 13.41 -11.46 -24.88
C PRO A 159 12.55 -12.33 -23.96
N LEU A 160 12.99 -12.50 -22.71
CA LEU A 160 12.22 -13.22 -21.70
C LEU A 160 11.21 -12.27 -21.05
N ARG A 161 9.92 -12.62 -21.10
CA ARG A 161 8.86 -11.93 -20.36
C ARG A 161 8.46 -12.76 -19.15
N VAL A 162 8.78 -12.28 -17.96
CA VAL A 162 8.40 -12.92 -16.70
C VAL A 162 7.20 -12.19 -16.12
N ASN A 163 6.13 -12.94 -15.88
CA ASN A 163 5.02 -12.48 -15.04
C ASN A 163 5.18 -13.13 -13.67
N TYR A 164 4.91 -12.35 -12.62
CA TYR A 164 4.84 -12.85 -11.25
C TYR A 164 3.56 -12.34 -10.62
N GLU A 165 3.08 -13.12 -9.67
CA GLU A 165 1.92 -12.75 -8.86
C GLU A 165 2.44 -12.24 -7.51
N PRO A 166 2.13 -10.99 -7.12
CA PRO A 166 2.40 -10.52 -5.76
C PRO A 166 1.74 -11.43 -4.72
N GLN A 167 1.92 -11.18 -3.42
CA GLN A 167 1.25 -11.93 -2.36
C GLN A 167 0.70 -10.98 -1.30
N LEU A 168 -0.57 -11.15 -0.92
CA LEU A 168 -1.13 -10.46 0.23
C LEU A 168 -0.64 -11.11 1.51
N ILE A 169 0.06 -10.34 2.34
CA ILE A 169 0.55 -10.74 3.66
C ILE A 169 -0.41 -10.16 4.69
N VAL A 170 -1.38 -10.97 5.13
CA VAL A 170 -2.34 -10.58 6.17
C VAL A 170 -1.67 -10.64 7.54
N ARG A 171 -1.76 -9.53 8.27
CA ARG A 171 -1.22 -9.37 9.63
C ARG A 171 -2.26 -8.75 10.57
N ASN A 172 -1.81 -8.16 11.67
CA ASN A 172 -2.68 -7.71 12.76
C ASN A 172 -3.28 -6.31 12.55
N SER A 173 -2.92 -5.59 11.50
CA SER A 173 -3.40 -4.22 11.27
C SER A 173 -4.72 -4.10 10.53
N THR A 174 -5.33 -5.22 10.15
CA THR A 174 -6.64 -5.29 9.50
C THR A 174 -7.58 -6.18 10.30
N GLY A 175 -8.78 -5.70 10.62
CA GLY A 175 -9.76 -6.40 11.43
C GLY A 175 -11.20 -6.08 11.01
N ARG A 176 -12.20 -6.60 11.72
CA ARG A 176 -13.60 -6.32 11.40
C ARG A 176 -13.91 -4.83 11.58
N ALA A 177 -14.71 -4.27 10.68
CA ALA A 177 -15.21 -2.91 10.83
C ALA A 177 -16.09 -2.79 12.08
N ARG A 178 -15.98 -1.65 12.76
CA ARG A 178 -16.86 -1.23 13.86
C ARG A 178 -18.25 -0.83 13.37
#